data_AF-A0A7X0A820-F1
#
_entry.id   AF-A0A7X0A820-F1
#
_cell.length_a   1.000
_cell.length_b   1.000
_cell.length_c   1.000
_cell.angle_alpha   90.00
_cell.angle_beta   90.00
_cell.angle_gamma   90.00
#
_symmetry.space_group_name_H-M   'P 1'
#
loop_
_entity.id
_entity.type
_entity.pdbx_description
1 polymer ?
#
loop_
_entity_poly.entity_id
_entity_poly.type
_entity_poly.pdbx_seq_one_letter_code
_entity_poly.pdbx_strand_id
1 'polypeptide(L)' 'MGLGAPEIILILGAVLLLFGGKKIPELMSGLGKGMKEFKDSQNPEPKVNTPVAVPVEETKTV' A
#
# COMPACT_ATOMS: atom_id res chain seq x y z
N MET A 1 -18.40 -11.59 25.07
CA MET A 1 -17.49 -12.60 24.49
C MET A 1 -17.23 -12.19 23.06
N GLY A 2 -16.14 -11.47 22.82
CA GLY A 2 -15.71 -11.10 21.47
C GLY A 2 -14.74 -12.14 20.93
N LEU A 3 -14.54 -12.17 19.61
CA LEU A 3 -13.50 -12.99 19.00
C LEU A 3 -12.15 -12.49 19.52
N GLY A 4 -11.49 -13.30 20.34
CA GLY A 4 -10.18 -12.98 20.85
C GLY A 4 -9.11 -13.20 19.79
N ALA A 5 -7.90 -12.74 20.09
CA ALA A 5 -6.71 -13.12 19.34
C ALA A 5 -6.60 -14.64 19.07
N PRO A 6 -6.90 -15.56 20.03
CA PRO A 6 -6.82 -16.99 19.77
C PRO A 6 -7.83 -17.50 18.72
N GLU A 7 -9.10 -17.08 18.76
CA GLU A 7 -10.08 -17.48 17.73
C GLU A 7 -9.67 -16.99 16.34
N ILE A 8 -9.17 -15.75 16.24
CA ILE A 8 -8.72 -15.18 14.96
C ILE A 8 -7.55 -15.98 14.38
N ILE A 9 -6.56 -16.36 15.21
CA ILE A 9 -5.42 -17.17 14.79
C ILE A 9 -5.87 -18.55 14.29
N LEU A 10 -6.82 -19.18 14.98
CA LEU A 10 -7.37 -20.48 14.57
C LEU A 10 -8.06 -20.39 13.20
N ILE A 11 -8.87 -19.36 12.99
CA ILE A 11 -9.55 -19.13 11.70
C ILE A 11 -8.52 -18.86 10.60
N LEU A 12 -7.53 -18.00 10.85
CA LEU A 12 -6.45 -17.73 9.89
C LEU A 12 -5.69 -19.01 9.56
N GLY A 13 -5.38 -19.85 10.55
CA GLY A 13 -4.73 -21.14 10.38
C GLY A 13 -5.56 -22.10 9.51
N ALA A 14 -6.87 -22.19 9.75
CA ALA A 14 -7.77 -23.02 8.95
C ALA A 14 -7.84 -22.55 7.49
N VAL A 15 -7.95 -21.24 7.25
CA VAL A 15 -7.93 -20.65 5.90
C VAL A 15 -6.58 -20.90 5.23
N LEU A 16 -5.47 -20.75 5.95
CA LEU A 16 -4.13 -21.05 5.44
C LEU A 16 -3.93 -22.54 5.13
N LEU A 17 -4.61 -23.46 5.82
CA LEU A 17 -4.56 -24.89 5.53
C LEU A 17 -5.35 -25.22 4.25
N LEU A 18 -6.52 -24.60 4.05
CA LEU A 18 -7.37 -24.81 2.88
C LEU A 18 -6.79 -24.17 1.61
N PHE A 19 -6.28 -22.94 1.71
CA PHE A 19 -5.77 -22.18 0.58
C PHE A 19 -4.24 -22.31 0.42
N GLY A 20 -3.52 -22.72 1.46
CA GLY A 20 -2.06 -22.73 1.50
C GLY A 20 -1.48 -21.34 1.81
N GLY A 21 -0.32 -21.32 2.48
CA GLY A 21 0.35 -20.06 2.88
C GLY A 21 0.79 -19.16 1.73
N LYS A 22 0.82 -19.66 0.49
CA LYS A 22 1.20 -18.89 -0.71
C LYS A 22 0.04 -18.13 -1.36
N LYS A 23 -1.21 -18.61 -1.23
CA LYS A 23 -2.37 -17.97 -1.91
C LYS A 23 -2.77 -16.63 -1.28
N ILE A 24 -2.70 -16.52 0.04
CA ILE A 24 -3.00 -15.26 0.75
C ILE A 24 -2.09 -14.10 0.29
N PRO A 25 -0.75 -14.22 0.30
CA PRO A 25 0.13 -13.14 -0.17
C PRO A 25 0.04 -12.88 -1.69
N GLU A 26 -0.25 -13.91 -2.49
CA GLU A 26 -0.48 -13.79 -3.94
C GLU A 26 -1.73 -12.94 -4.24
N LEU A 27 -2.85 -13.23 -3.55
CA LEU A 27 -4.08 -12.46 -3.65
C LEU A 27 -3.91 -11.02 -3.11
N MET A 28 -3.24 -10.85 -1.97
CA MET A 28 -2.97 -9.52 -1.39
C MET A 28 -2.08 -8.67 -2.31
N SER A 29 -1.09 -9.27 -2.96
CA SER A 29 -0.20 -8.55 -3.89
C SER A 29 -0.96 -8.06 -5.14
N GLY A 30 -1.87 -8.88 -5.68
CA GLY A 30 -2.74 -8.48 -6.79
C GLY A 30 -3.73 -7.39 -6.39
N LEU A 31 -4.41 -7.56 -5.26
CA LEU A 31 -5.38 -6.59 -4.73
C LEU A 31 -4.71 -5.26 -4.35
N GLY A 32 -3.50 -5.30 -3.78
CA GLY A 32 -2.76 -4.11 -3.39
C GLY A 32 -2.33 -3.25 -4.59
N LYS A 33 -1.89 -3.89 -5.69
CA LYS A 33 -1.59 -3.18 -6.95
C LYS A 33 -2.84 -2.55 -7.53
N GLY A 34 -3.95 -3.29 -7.61
CA GLY A 34 -5.24 -2.76 -8.05
C GLY A 34 -5.66 -1.56 -7.20
N MET A 35 -5.70 -1.71 -5.87
CA MET A 35 -6.07 -0.63 -4.95
C MET A 35 -5.18 0.61 -5.10
N LYS A 36 -3.88 0.43 -5.34
CA LYS A 36 -2.94 1.52 -5.61
C LYS A 36 -3.28 2.24 -6.91
N GLU A 37 -3.54 1.52 -8.00
CA GLU A 37 -3.96 2.11 -9.28
C GLU A 37 -5.32 2.80 -9.18
N PHE A 38 -6.27 2.23 -8.44
CA PHE A 38 -7.57 2.87 -8.15
C PHE A 38 -7.39 4.16 -7.37
N LYS A 39 -6.51 4.18 -6.37
CA LYS A 39 -6.23 5.37 -5.56
C LYS A 39 -5.46 6.43 -6.34
N ASP A 40 -4.51 6.04 -7.19
CA ASP A 40 -3.74 6.94 -8.06
C ASP A 40 -4.63 7.54 -9.17
N SER A 41 -5.66 6.82 -9.63
CA SER A 41 -6.64 7.35 -10.60
C SER A 41 -7.67 8.28 -9.96
N GLN A 42 -8.07 8.00 -8.71
CA GLN A 42 -9.00 8.84 -7.96
C GLN A 42 -8.35 10.10 -7.39
N ASN A 43 -7.03 10.12 -7.23
CA ASN A 43 -6.29 11.30 -6.83
C ASN A 43 -5.41 11.81 -7.99
N PRO A 44 -5.94 12.68 -8.87
CA PRO A 44 -5.18 13.28 -9.98
C PRO A 44 -4.19 14.36 -9.49
N GLU A 45 -3.70 14.24 -8.25
CA GLU A 45 -2.56 15.01 -7.82
C GLU A 45 -1.34 14.51 -8.58
N PRO A 46 -0.63 15.38 -9.30
CA PRO A 46 0.61 14.99 -9.92
C PRO A 46 1.49 14.55 -8.77
N LYS A 47 1.87 13.26 -8.75
CA LYS A 47 3.06 12.83 -8.02
C LYS A 47 4.24 13.48 -8.74
N VAL A 48 4.43 14.77 -8.46
CA VAL A 48 5.73 15.41 -8.44
C VAL A 48 6.55 14.48 -7.56
N ASN A 49 7.36 13.63 -8.21
CA ASN A 49 8.68 13.31 -7.66
C ASN A 49 9.15 14.63 -7.08
N THR A 50 9.48 14.73 -5.81
CA THR A 50 9.97 15.99 -5.27
C THR A 50 11.44 16.14 -5.72
N PRO A 51 11.82 16.89 -6.79
CA PRO A 51 13.01 17.70 -6.70
C PRO A 51 12.60 18.98 -5.99
N VAL A 52 12.69 18.96 -4.66
CA VAL A 52 13.13 20.16 -3.96
C VAL A 52 14.65 20.01 -4.02
N ALA A 53 15.39 20.70 -4.87
CA ALA A 53 15.31 22.12 -5.14
C ALA A 53 15.33 22.45 -6.64
N VAL A 54 14.44 23.35 -7.03
CA VAL A 54 14.54 24.14 -8.26
C VAL A 54 15.74 25.09 -8.10
N PRO A 55 16.66 25.16 -9.08
CA PRO A 55 17.62 26.26 -9.19
C PRO A 55 16.88 27.46 -9.76
N VAL A 56 16.85 28.61 -9.08
CA VAL A 56 17.46 29.92 -9.45
C VAL A 56 17.01 30.95 -8.40
N GLU A 57 17.96 31.64 -7.75
CA GLU A 57 17.89 33.08 -7.48
C GLU A 57 19.33 33.58 -7.24
N GLU A 58 20.05 33.82 -8.33
CA GLU A 58 21.15 34.78 -8.37
C GLU A 58 20.54 36.12 -8.75
N THR A 59 20.28 37.00 -7.78
CA THR A 59 20.28 38.46 -7.97
C THR A 59 20.36 39.15 -6.61
N LYS A 60 21.56 39.59 -6.21
CA LYS A 60 21.77 40.98 -5.78
C LYS A 60 23.25 41.35 -5.83
N THR A 61 23.56 42.14 -6.85
CA THR A 61 24.57 43.20 -6.87
C THR A 61 24.81 43.84 -5.50
N VAL A 62 26.05 43.77 -4.99
CA VAL A 62 26.86 44.90 -4.49
C VAL A 62 28.30 44.45 -4.28
#